data_AF-A0A2S9V8N5-F1
#
_entry.id   AF-A0A2S9V8N5-F1
#
_cell.length_a   1.000
_cell.length_b   1.000
_cell.length_c   1.000
_cell.angle_alpha   90.00
_cell.angle_beta   90.00
_cell.angle_gamma   90.00
#
_symmetry.space_group_name_H-M   'P 1'
#
loop_
_entity.id
_entity.type
_entity.pdbx_description
1 polymer ?
#
loop_
_entity_poly.entity_id
_entity_poly.type
_entity_poly.pdbx_seq_one_letter_code
_entity_poly.pdbx_strand_id
1 'polypeptide(L)'
;MGINHVVFNADYREFFEINDPQRMKFDEIQDVFGSSDNIMFLLVLASRDVFTEEVFTAIHQLTERAWQIPHSYRVDSLTNYQYSWSVGDDLMVEDLLPDIDNLSFERLA
;
A
#
# COMPACT_ATOMS: atom_id res chain seq x y z
N MET A 1 -18.57 8.21 -35.07
CA MET A 1 -17.66 7.10 -34.72
C MET A 1 -16.26 7.69 -34.61
N GLY A 2 -15.67 7.84 -33.42
CA GLY A 2 -14.38 8.56 -33.32
C GLY A 2 -13.62 8.49 -32.00
N ILE A 3 -14.04 7.69 -31.03
CA ILE A 3 -13.43 7.65 -29.68
C ILE A 3 -12.89 6.24 -29.35
N ASN A 4 -12.84 5.32 -30.32
CA ASN A 4 -12.54 3.91 -30.04
C ASN A 4 -11.07 3.60 -29.70
N HIS A 5 -10.19 4.60 -29.65
CA HIS A 5 -8.75 4.43 -29.36
C HIS A 5 -8.20 5.45 -28.36
N VAL A 6 -9.07 6.13 -27.60
CA VAL A 6 -8.60 7.01 -26.52
C VAL A 6 -8.14 6.14 -25.36
N VAL A 7 -6.84 6.20 -25.07
CA VAL A 7 -6.23 5.56 -23.90
C VAL A 7 -5.85 6.65 -22.91
N PHE A 8 -6.18 6.43 -21.63
CA PHE A 8 -5.70 7.27 -20.55
C PHE A 8 -4.29 6.80 -20.18
N ASN A 9 -3.29 7.66 -20.38
CA ASN A 9 -1.95 7.44 -19.87
C ASN A 9 -1.72 8.44 -18.71
N ALA A 10 -1.53 7.90 -17.50
CA ALA A 10 -1.23 8.69 -16.31
C ALA A 10 0.28 8.90 -16.10
N ASP A 11 1.10 8.32 -16.96
CA ASP A 11 2.55 8.42 -16.87
C ASP A 11 2.99 9.85 -17.19
N TYR A 12 3.46 10.56 -16.17
CA TYR A 12 3.92 11.93 -16.32
C TYR A 12 5.17 12.03 -17.21
N ARG A 13 5.87 10.92 -17.46
CA ARG A 13 7.04 10.86 -18.35
C ARG A 13 6.70 11.21 -19.80
N GLU A 14 5.43 11.06 -20.21
CA GLU A 14 4.95 11.47 -21.54
C GLU A 14 4.99 12.98 -21.76
N PHE A 15 5.04 13.78 -20.68
CA PHE A 15 5.14 15.24 -20.79
C PHE A 15 6.57 15.74 -21.03
N PHE A 16 7.57 14.86 -21.01
CA PHE A 16 8.99 15.20 -21.17
C PHE A 16 9.61 14.46 -22.36
N GLU A 17 10.44 15.15 -23.14
CA GLU A 17 11.20 14.52 -24.22
C GLU A 17 12.09 13.40 -23.68
N ILE A 18 12.25 12.34 -24.48
CA ILE A 18 13.06 11.17 -24.09
C ILE A 18 14.51 11.54 -23.74
N ASN A 19 15.05 12.60 -24.37
CA ASN A 19 16.42 13.07 -24.18
C ASN A 19 16.51 14.25 -23.20
N ASP A 20 15.45 14.55 -22.46
CA ASP A 20 15.49 15.62 -21.46
C ASP A 20 16.47 15.25 -20.32
N PRO A 21 17.48 16.09 -20.03
CA PRO A 21 18.47 15.78 -19.00
C PRO A 21 17.91 15.61 -17.58
N GLN A 22 16.75 16.22 -17.27
CA GLN A 22 16.08 16.09 -15.99
C GLN A 22 15.37 14.74 -15.89
N ARG A 23 14.70 14.31 -16.99
CA ARG A 23 14.09 12.97 -17.07
C ARG A 23 15.15 11.87 -16.92
N MET A 24 16.26 11.96 -17.63
CA MET A 24 17.33 10.95 -17.54
C MET A 24 17.90 10.83 -16.11
N LYS A 25 18.17 11.96 -15.45
CA LYS A 25 18.63 11.96 -14.05
C LYS A 25 17.59 11.40 -13.08
N PHE A 26 16.33 11.67 -13.35
CA PHE A 26 15.24 11.15 -12.54
C PHE A 26 15.12 9.62 -12.69
N ASP A 27 15.23 9.10 -13.93
CA ASP A 27 15.23 7.67 -14.20
C ASP A 27 16.44 6.98 -13.52
N GLU A 28 17.64 7.59 -13.56
CA GLU A 28 18.81 7.10 -12.82
C GLU A 28 18.57 6.98 -11.31
N ILE A 29 17.88 7.96 -10.70
CA ILE A 29 17.54 7.91 -9.27
C ILE A 29 16.56 6.77 -9.00
N GLN A 30 15.54 6.59 -9.85
CA GLN A 30 14.57 5.51 -9.68
C GLN A 30 15.20 4.12 -9.90
N ASP A 31 16.15 3.97 -10.82
CA ASP A 31 16.87 2.71 -11.03
C ASP A 31 17.72 2.32 -9.81
N VAL A 32 18.28 3.31 -9.09
CA VAL A 32 19.12 3.07 -7.91
C VAL A 32 18.29 2.87 -6.63
N PHE A 33 17.24 3.67 -6.43
CA PHE A 33 16.49 3.73 -5.16
C PHE A 33 15.07 3.15 -5.24
N GLY A 34 14.64 2.69 -6.42
CA GLY A 34 13.27 2.25 -6.69
C GLY A 34 12.36 3.38 -7.18
N SER A 35 11.31 3.03 -7.91
CA SER A 35 10.25 4.00 -8.24
C SER A 35 9.56 4.50 -6.99
N SER A 36 9.15 5.77 -6.99
CA SER A 36 8.31 6.36 -5.95
C SER A 36 6.81 6.28 -6.26
N ASP A 37 6.44 5.54 -7.30
CA ASP A 37 5.05 5.40 -7.72
C ASP A 37 4.28 4.55 -6.71
N ASN A 38 3.16 5.08 -6.23
CA ASN A 38 2.34 4.43 -5.22
C ASN A 38 0.92 4.22 -5.75
N ILE A 39 0.33 3.07 -5.40
CA ILE A 39 -1.09 2.81 -5.58
C ILE A 39 -1.75 2.98 -4.21
N MET A 40 -2.75 3.87 -4.13
CA MET A 40 -3.50 4.11 -2.91
C MET A 40 -4.92 3.57 -3.05
N PHE A 41 -5.31 2.69 -2.12
CA PHE A 41 -6.68 2.22 -1.98
C PHE A 41 -7.40 3.03 -0.89
N LEU A 42 -8.50 3.69 -1.24
CA LEU A 42 -9.34 4.42 -0.30
C LEU A 42 -10.61 3.61 -0.02
N LEU A 43 -10.78 3.17 1.22
CA LEU A 43 -12.00 2.48 1.67
C LEU A 43 -12.91 3.49 2.36
N VAL A 44 -14.12 3.65 1.84
CA VAL A 44 -15.15 4.52 2.42
C VAL A 44 -16.27 3.64 2.94
N LEU A 45 -16.49 3.68 4.26
CA LEU A 45 -17.50 2.90 4.94
C LEU A 45 -18.84 3.64 4.99
N ALA A 46 -19.93 2.90 4.92
CA ALA A 46 -21.27 3.44 5.14
C ALA A 46 -21.52 3.75 6.63
N SER A 47 -20.96 2.93 7.53
CA SER A 47 -20.93 3.19 8.98
C SER A 47 -19.74 4.11 9.33
N ARG A 48 -19.87 4.86 10.43
CA ARG A 48 -18.75 5.66 10.97
C ARG A 48 -17.80 4.85 11.84
N ASP A 49 -18.19 3.62 12.18
CA ASP A 49 -17.36 2.75 13.00
C ASP A 49 -16.38 2.00 12.11
N VAL A 50 -15.10 2.29 12.31
CA VAL A 50 -13.98 1.70 11.58
C VAL A 50 -13.35 0.54 12.34
N PHE A 51 -13.68 0.37 13.63
CA PHE A 51 -13.07 -0.62 14.50
C PHE A 51 -13.92 -1.89 14.60
N THR A 52 -14.34 -2.41 13.45
CA THR A 52 -15.15 -3.63 13.37
C THR A 52 -14.38 -4.77 12.73
N GLU A 53 -14.74 -6.00 13.07
CA GLU A 53 -14.15 -7.22 12.48
C GLU A 53 -14.22 -7.23 10.96
N GLU A 54 -15.38 -6.87 10.42
CA GLU A 54 -15.61 -6.81 8.98
C GLU A 54 -14.63 -5.86 8.28
N VAL A 55 -14.41 -4.68 8.86
CA VAL A 55 -13.51 -3.66 8.28
C VAL A 55 -12.07 -4.12 8.32
N PHE A 56 -11.59 -4.60 9.46
CA PHE A 56 -10.21 -5.09 9.57
C PHE A 56 -9.97 -6.32 8.70
N THR A 57 -10.95 -7.20 8.58
CA THR A 57 -10.89 -8.36 7.68
C THR A 57 -10.78 -7.93 6.22
N ALA A 58 -11.58 -6.95 5.80
CA ALA A 58 -11.51 -6.41 4.45
C ALA A 58 -10.15 -5.76 4.16
N ILE A 59 -9.61 -4.98 5.10
CA ILE A 59 -8.28 -4.36 4.97
C ILE A 59 -7.20 -5.44 4.89
N HIS A 60 -7.21 -6.43 5.78
CA HIS A 60 -6.22 -7.52 5.80
C HIS A 60 -6.21 -8.30 4.48
N GLN A 61 -7.39 -8.71 4.00
CA GLN A 61 -7.51 -9.40 2.71
C GLN A 61 -7.06 -8.54 1.52
N LEU A 62 -7.32 -7.22 1.57
CA LEU A 62 -6.84 -6.31 0.54
C LEU A 62 -5.31 -6.20 0.58
N THR A 63 -4.71 -6.09 1.76
CA THR A 63 -3.26 -6.05 1.96
C THR A 63 -2.60 -7.32 1.41
N GLU A 64 -3.12 -8.51 1.73
CA GLU A 64 -2.60 -9.78 1.22
C GLU A 64 -2.68 -9.89 -0.31
N ARG A 65 -3.76 -9.37 -0.91
CA ARG A 65 -3.91 -9.33 -2.37
C ARG A 65 -3.00 -8.28 -3.01
N ALA A 66 -2.78 -7.14 -2.34
CA ALA A 66 -1.92 -6.08 -2.84
C ALA A 66 -0.45 -6.52 -2.92
N TRP A 67 -0.01 -7.45 -2.07
CA TRP A 67 1.30 -8.09 -2.19
C TRP A 67 1.48 -8.88 -3.49
N GLN A 68 0.39 -9.34 -4.11
CA GLN A 68 0.43 -10.08 -5.38
C GLN A 68 0.53 -9.16 -6.60
N ILE A 69 0.50 -7.84 -6.42
CA ILE A 69 0.65 -6.88 -7.52
C ILE A 69 2.10 -6.96 -8.03
N PRO A 70 2.31 -7.14 -9.36
CA PRO A 70 3.65 -7.17 -9.93
C PRO A 70 4.46 -5.92 -9.58
N HIS A 71 5.74 -6.10 -9.26
CA HIS A 71 6.67 -5.04 -8.88
C HIS A 71 6.37 -4.32 -7.55
N SER A 72 5.41 -4.80 -6.76
CA SER A 72 5.22 -4.33 -5.39
C SER A 72 6.41 -4.75 -4.52
N TYR A 73 7.07 -3.78 -3.90
CA TYR A 73 8.16 -3.99 -2.93
C TYR A 73 7.74 -3.66 -1.50
N ARG A 74 6.62 -2.96 -1.32
CA ARG A 74 6.06 -2.56 -0.02
C ARG A 74 4.55 -2.40 -0.12
N VAL A 75 3.84 -2.96 0.84
CA VAL A 75 2.42 -2.71 1.07
C VAL A 75 2.24 -2.33 2.52
N ASP A 76 1.76 -1.13 2.78
CA ASP A 76 1.47 -0.66 4.13
C ASP A 76 -0.04 -0.47 4.30
N SER A 77 -0.57 -0.87 5.44
CA SER A 77 -1.98 -0.81 5.80
C SER A 77 -2.15 -0.70 7.31
N LEU A 78 -3.39 -0.55 7.77
CA LEU A 78 -3.67 -0.52 9.20
C LEU A 78 -3.40 -1.88 9.87
N THR A 79 -3.64 -3.00 9.17
CA THR A 79 -3.53 -4.34 9.75
C THR A 79 -2.08 -4.81 9.89
N ASN A 80 -1.19 -4.40 8.98
CA ASN A 80 0.24 -4.76 9.00
C ASN A 80 1.15 -3.62 9.48
N TYR A 81 0.59 -2.64 10.20
CA TYR A 81 1.41 -1.63 10.86
C TYR A 81 2.35 -2.31 11.87
N GLN A 82 3.64 -1.99 11.85
CA GLN A 82 4.60 -2.65 12.75
C GLN A 82 4.30 -2.31 14.22
N TYR A 83 3.98 -3.35 14.98
CA TYR A 83 3.82 -3.31 16.42
C TYR A 83 5.04 -3.97 17.07
N SER A 84 5.72 -3.24 17.94
CA SER A 84 6.96 -3.71 18.56
C SER A 84 6.97 -3.43 20.05
N TRP A 85 7.40 -4.42 20.83
CA TRP A 85 7.54 -4.32 22.28
C TRP A 85 8.66 -5.25 22.75
N SER A 86 9.14 -5.02 23.98
CA SER A 86 10.18 -5.86 24.58
C SER A 86 9.59 -6.82 25.61
N VAL A 87 10.11 -8.05 25.65
CA VAL A 87 9.87 -9.03 26.71
C VAL A 87 11.20 -9.41 27.34
N GLY A 88 11.52 -8.80 28.49
CA GLY A 88 12.87 -8.92 29.07
C GLY A 88 13.89 -8.26 28.14
N ASP A 89 14.85 -9.04 27.66
CA ASP A 89 15.90 -8.60 26.73
C ASP A 89 15.56 -8.87 25.26
N ASP A 90 14.42 -9.52 24.98
CA ASP A 90 13.98 -9.83 23.61
C ASP A 90 13.11 -8.70 23.04
N LEU A 91 13.34 -8.34 21.77
CA LEU A 91 12.48 -7.44 21.01
C LEU A 91 11.55 -8.25 20.11
N MET A 92 10.24 -8.10 20.33
CA MET A 92 9.20 -8.64 19.46
C MET A 92 8.80 -7.59 18.44
N VAL A 93 8.68 -8.00 17.18
CA VAL A 93 8.19 -7.18 16.07
C VAL A 93 7.23 -8.02 15.28
N GLU A 94 5.97 -7.60 15.21
CA GLU A 94 4.92 -8.24 14.42
C GLU A 94 4.00 -7.20 13.83
N ASP A 95 3.09 -7.65 12.98
CA ASP A 95 2.00 -6.83 12.47
C ASP A 95 1.05 -6.45 13.62
N LEU A 96 0.41 -5.28 13.53
CA LEU A 96 -0.55 -4.82 14.53
C LEU A 96 -1.69 -5.83 14.71
N LEU A 97 -2.13 -6.44 13.61
CA LEU A 97 -3.17 -7.47 13.57
C LEU A 97 -2.62 -8.70 12.82
N PRO A 98 -1.83 -9.55 13.48
CA PRO A 98 -1.14 -10.68 12.85
C PRO A 98 -2.05 -11.87 12.57
N ASP A 99 -3.15 -12.00 13.33
CA ASP A 99 -4.18 -13.02 13.16
C ASP A 99 -5.56 -12.37 13.23
N ILE A 100 -6.16 -12.17 12.06
CA ILE A 100 -7.48 -11.55 11.94
C ILE A 100 -8.59 -12.45 12.50
N ASP A 101 -8.42 -13.77 12.44
CA ASP A 101 -9.44 -14.74 12.86
C ASP A 101 -9.49 -14.88 14.40
N ASN A 102 -8.46 -14.41 15.11
CA ASN A 102 -8.32 -14.47 16.56
C ASN A 102 -8.34 -13.08 17.22
N LEU A 103 -8.98 -12.11 16.57
CA LEU A 103 -9.13 -10.75 17.06
C LEU A 103 -9.99 -10.70 18.34
N SER A 104 -9.40 -10.25 19.46
CA SER A 104 -10.17 -9.81 20.63
C SER A 104 -10.40 -8.30 20.57
N PHE A 105 -11.61 -7.89 20.18
CA PHE A 105 -11.99 -6.48 20.00
C PHE A 105 -11.91 -5.64 21.28
N GLU A 106 -11.88 -6.26 22.46
CA GLU A 106 -11.67 -5.58 23.75
C GLU A 106 -10.33 -4.84 23.84
N ARG A 107 -9.35 -5.20 23.00
CA ARG A 107 -8.01 -4.59 23.00
C ARG A 107 -7.87 -3.41 22.02
N LEU A 108 -8.87 -3.15 21.19
CA LEU A 108 -8.84 -2.13 20.14
C LEU A 108 -9.52 -0.80 20.55
N ALA A 109 -10.02 -0.71 21.79
CA ALA A 109 -10.71 0.46 22.35
C ALA A 109 -9.86 1.21 23.38
#